data_AF-A0A2V8REC5-F1
#
_entry.id   AF-A0A2V8REC5-F1
#
_cell.length_a   1.000
_cell.length_b   1.000
_cell.length_c   1.000
_cell.angle_alpha   90.00
_cell.angle_beta   90.00
_cell.angle_gamma   90.00
#
_symmetry.space_group_name_H-M   'P 1'
#
loop_
_entity.id
_entity.type
_entity.pdbx_description
1 polymer ?
#
loop_
_entity_poly.entity_id
_entity_poly.type
_entity_poly.pdbx_seq_one_letter_code
_entity_poly.pdbx_strand_id
1 'polypeptide(L)' 'MELKLDLPDSLAREAEANGLLTPEAIESLLRAEIRRRRVNKLFDAADSLAALDSPVSEAEVEAEIAAVRQKRRSTDASRS' A
#
# COMPACT_ATOMS: atom_id res chain seq x y z
N MET A 1 -9.43 -4.77 -18.98
CA MET A 1 -9.54 -5.55 -17.72
C MET A 1 -11.01 -5.56 -17.33
N GLU A 2 -11.50 -6.64 -16.74
CA GLU A 2 -12.90 -6.78 -16.29
C GLU A 2 -12.92 -6.98 -14.77
N LEU A 3 -13.92 -6.41 -14.08
CA LEU A 3 -14.15 -6.53 -12.65
C LEU A 3 -15.57 -7.07 -12.42
N LYS A 4 -15.70 -8.17 -11.67
CA LYS A 4 -16.97 -8.72 -11.22
C LYS A 4 -17.05 -8.60 -9.70
N LEU A 5 -18.22 -8.19 -9.21
CA LEU A 5 -18.47 -7.98 -7.79
C LEU A 5 -19.75 -8.70 -7.39
N ASP A 6 -19.70 -9.48 -6.32
CA ASP A 6 -20.89 -10.01 -5.66
C ASP A 6 -21.30 -9.02 -4.57
N LEU A 7 -22.43 -8.35 -4.78
CA LEU A 7 -22.98 -7.36 -3.84
C LEU A 7 -24.33 -7.85 -3.32
N PRO A 8 -24.68 -7.58 -2.06
CA PRO A 8 -26.05 -7.75 -1.60
C PRO A 8 -27.00 -6.95 -2.50
N ASP A 9 -28.12 -7.56 -2.91
CA ASP A 9 -29.05 -6.93 -3.86
C ASP A 9 -29.52 -5.54 -3.44
N SER A 10 -29.70 -5.31 -2.13
CA SER A 10 -30.09 -4.00 -1.60
C SER A 10 -29.04 -2.94 -1.89
N LEU A 11 -27.77 -3.28 -1.66
CA LEU A 11 -26.63 -2.39 -1.90
C LEU A 11 -26.42 -2.16 -3.40
N ALA A 12 -26.57 -3.21 -4.22
CA ALA A 12 -26.45 -3.08 -5.67
C ALA A 12 -27.49 -2.10 -6.23
N ARG A 13 -28.75 -2.24 -5.81
CA ARG A 13 -29.84 -1.35 -6.23
C ARG A 13 -29.62 0.09 -5.78
N GLU A 14 -29.18 0.30 -4.55
CA GLU A 14 -28.90 1.64 -4.03
C GLU A 14 -27.70 2.27 -4.77
N ALA A 15 -26.63 1.53 -4.97
CA ALA A 15 -25.46 2.00 -5.71
C ALA A 15 -25.80 2.33 -7.16
N GLU A 16 -26.60 1.50 -7.83
CA GLU A 16 -27.09 1.75 -9.19
C GLU A 16 -27.95 3.00 -9.27
N ALA A 17 -28.92 3.16 -8.35
CA ALA A 17 -29.79 4.33 -8.29
C ALA A 17 -29.02 5.65 -8.07
N ASN A 18 -27.86 5.58 -7.42
CA ASN A 18 -26.95 6.71 -7.22
C ASN A 18 -25.86 6.83 -8.29
N GLY A 19 -25.91 6.01 -9.35
CA GLY A 19 -24.94 6.03 -10.45
C GLY A 19 -23.54 5.59 -10.06
N LEU A 20 -23.38 4.89 -8.93
CA LEU A 20 -22.07 4.43 -8.43
C LEU A 20 -21.54 3.21 -9.17
N LEU A 21 -22.39 2.49 -9.93
CA LEU A 21 -22.00 1.29 -10.68
C LEU A 21 -21.58 1.57 -12.14
N THR A 22 -21.33 2.84 -12.49
CA THR A 22 -20.74 3.18 -13.80
C THR A 22 -19.22 3.00 -13.76
N PRO A 23 -18.56 2.72 -14.91
CA PRO A 23 -17.11 2.62 -14.97
C PRO A 23 -16.39 3.85 -14.40
N GLU A 24 -16.88 5.04 -14.69
CA GLU A 24 -16.27 6.31 -14.25
C GLU A 24 -16.40 6.51 -12.74
N ALA A 25 -17.57 6.20 -12.17
CA ALA A 25 -17.80 6.30 -10.73
C ALA A 25 -16.95 5.27 -9.96
N ILE A 26 -16.89 4.02 -10.43
CA ILE A 26 -16.05 2.98 -9.84
C ILE A 26 -14.57 3.36 -9.93
N GLU A 27 -14.10 3.90 -11.06
CA GLU A 27 -12.73 4.39 -11.18
C GLU A 27 -12.42 5.48 -10.13
N SER A 28 -13.32 6.46 -10.00
CA SER A 28 -13.19 7.54 -9.02
C SER A 28 -13.12 7.01 -7.59
N LEU A 29 -14.01 6.08 -7.22
CA LEU A 29 -14.04 5.42 -5.92
C LEU A 29 -12.73 4.68 -5.64
N LEU A 30 -12.23 3.90 -6.60
CA LEU A 30 -10.97 3.18 -6.46
C LEU A 30 -9.78 4.13 -6.29
N ARG A 31 -9.69 5.20 -7.09
CA ARG A 31 -8.62 6.21 -6.96
C ARG A 31 -8.67 6.91 -5.59
N ALA A 32 -9.86 7.27 -5.13
CA ALA A 32 -10.06 7.90 -3.83
C ALA A 32 -9.61 6.96 -2.70
N GLU A 33 -10.01 5.69 -2.75
CA GLU A 33 -9.64 4.69 -1.75
C GLU A 33 -8.14 4.39 -1.73
N ILE A 34 -7.50 4.31 -2.91
CA ILE A 34 -6.04 4.18 -3.00
C ILE A 34 -5.34 5.36 -2.32
N ARG A 35 -5.80 6.59 -2.57
CA ARG A 35 -5.24 7.79 -1.92
C ARG A 35 -5.44 7.76 -0.42
N ARG A 36 -6.64 7.45 0.05
CA ARG A 36 -6.98 7.32 1.47
C ARG A 36 -6.06 6.31 2.17
N ARG A 37 -5.87 5.12 1.59
CA ARG A 37 -4.99 4.09 2.14
C ARG A 37 -3.52 4.49 2.14
N ARG A 38 -3.05 5.24 1.14
CA ARG A 38 -1.66 5.76 1.13
C ARG A 38 -1.43 6.75 2.28
N VAL A 39 -2.39 7.63 2.54
CA VAL A 39 -2.33 8.58 3.64
C VAL A 39 -2.34 7.87 4.99
N ASN A 40 -3.22 6.90 5.18
CA ASN A 40 -3.25 6.11 6.42
C ASN A 40 -1.93 5.37 6.65
N LYS A 41 -1.36 4.72 5.62
CA LYS A 41 -0.05 4.06 5.73
C LYS A 41 1.07 5.01 6.14
N LEU A 42 1.02 6.28 5.72
CA LEU A 42 2.02 7.27 6.11
C LEU A 42 1.89 7.59 7.61
N PHE A 43 0.66 7.80 8.10
CA PHE A 43 0.43 8.08 9.52
C PHE A 43 0.71 6.85 10.39
N ASP A 44 0.29 5.66 9.98
CA ASP A 44 0.61 4.41 10.69
C ASP A 44 2.13 4.21 10.81
N ALA A 45 2.89 4.53 9.76
CA ALA A 45 4.35 4.48 9.79
C ALA A 45 4.96 5.57 10.69
N ALA A 46 4.39 6.78 10.69
CA ALA A 46 4.82 7.87 11.56
C ALA A 46 4.57 7.54 13.05
N ASP A 47 3.40 6.98 13.37
CA ASP A 47 3.05 6.51 14.72
C ASP A 47 3.99 5.37 15.15
N SER A 48 4.29 4.44 14.25
CA SER A 48 5.26 3.35 14.50
C SER A 48 6.66 3.89 14.79
N LEU A 49 7.10 4.92 14.08
CA LEU A 49 8.40 5.59 14.33
C LEU A 49 8.39 6.36 15.65
N ALA A 50 7.30 7.07 15.97
CA ALA A 50 7.16 7.82 17.21
C ALA A 50 7.12 6.92 18.45
N ALA A 51 6.68 5.67 18.30
CA ALA A 51 6.66 4.66 19.36
C ALA A 51 8.02 3.99 19.60
N LEU A 52 9.07 4.30 18.83
CA LEU A 52 10.41 3.76 19.07
C LEU A 52 11.07 4.48 20.25
N ASP A 53 11.50 3.71 21.25
CA ASP A 53 12.13 4.23 22.47
C ASP A 53 13.52 4.86 22.25
N SER A 54 14.15 4.60 21.10
CA SER A 54 15.47 5.16 20.78
C SER A 54 15.65 5.35 19.28
N PRO A 55 16.18 6.51 18.84
CA PRO A 55 16.54 6.70 17.44
C PRO A 55 17.70 5.77 17.09
N VAL A 56 17.56 5.02 16.00
CA VAL A 56 18.64 4.23 15.42
C VAL A 56 19.72 5.18 14.93
N SER A 57 21.00 4.88 15.19
CA SER A 57 22.09 5.73 14.73
C SER A 57 22.30 5.60 13.21
N GLU A 58 22.77 6.67 12.57
CA GLU A 58 23.10 6.64 11.13
C GLU A 58 24.09 5.53 10.77
N ALA A 59 25.04 5.25 11.67
CA ALA A 59 26.04 4.21 11.48
C ALA A 59 25.42 2.79 11.45
N GLU A 60 24.44 2.52 12.33
CA GLU A 60 23.71 1.26 12.34
C GLU A 60 22.87 1.08 11.07
N VAL A 61 22.22 2.16 10.62
CA VAL A 61 21.45 2.15 9.36
C VAL A 61 22.36 1.83 8.17
N GLU A 62 23.52 2.48 8.05
CA GLU A 62 24.44 2.26 6.93
C GLU A 62 25.02 0.84 6.93
N ALA A 63 25.34 0.29 8.12
CA ALA A 63 25.80 -1.08 8.27
C ALA A 63 24.75 -2.10 7.78
N GLU A 64 23.48 -1.90 8.12
CA GLU A 64 22.39 -2.78 7.69
C GLU A 64 22.15 -2.68 6.16
N ILE A 65 22.14 -1.45 5.61
CA ILE A 65 22.02 -1.22 4.16
C ILE A 65 23.16 -1.92 3.40
N ALA A 66 24.40 -1.81 3.88
CA ALA A 66 25.57 -2.45 3.28
C ALA A 66 25.43 -3.98 3.27
N ALA A 67 25.00 -4.57 4.39
CA ALA A 67 24.77 -6.01 4.52
C ALA A 67 23.70 -6.51 3.53
N VAL A 68 22.57 -5.81 3.42
CA VAL A 68 21.51 -6.17 2.46
C VAL A 68 22.01 -6.06 1.01
N ARG A 69 22.76 -5.01 0.67
CA ARG A 69 23.35 -4.83 -0.68
C ARG A 69 24.36 -5.94 -1.00
N GLN A 70 25.18 -6.35 -0.04
CA GLN A 70 26.13 -7.44 -0.23
C GLN A 70 25.41 -8.78 -0.48
N LYS A 71 24.38 -9.08 0.32
CA LYS A 71 23.56 -10.29 0.16
C LYS A 71 22.86 -10.35 -1.20
N ARG A 72 22.37 -9.21 -1.71
CA ARG A 72 21.78 -9.14 -3.06
C ARG A 72 22.81 -9.47 -4.14
N ARG A 73 24.01 -8.87 -4.06
CA ARG A 73 25.11 -9.12 -5.02
C ARG A 73 25.56 -10.58 -5.02
N SER A 74 25.68 -11.22 -3.86
CA SER A 74 26.08 -12.63 -3.79
C SER A 74 25.00 -13.57 -4.35
N THR A 75 23.72 -13.22 -4.20
CA THR A 75 22.60 -14.02 -4.73
C THR A 75 22.54 -13.93 -6.26
N ASP A 76 22.82 -12.76 -6.83
CA ASP A 76 22.82 -12.53 -8.28
C ASP A 76 24.02 -13.21 -8.97
N ALA A 77 25.19 -13.15 -8.34
CA ALA A 77 26.39 -13.85 -8.78
C ALA A 77 26.26 -15.39 -8.70
N SER A 78 25.35 -15.91 -7.86
CA SER A 78 25.07 -17.35 -7.76
C SER A 78 24.01 -17.84 -8.75
N ARG A 79 23.39 -16.93 -9.52
CA ARG A 79 22.37 -17.22 -10.54
C ARG A 79 22.89 -17.10 -11.98
N SER A 80 24.14 -16.67 -12.16
CA SER A 80 24.86 -16.56 -13.43
C SER A 80 25.84 -17.72 -13.59
#